data_AF-A0A410S204-F1
#
_entry.id   AF-A0A410S204-F1
#
_cell.length_a   1.000
_cell.length_b   1.000
_cell.length_c   1.000
_cell.angle_alpha   90.00
_cell.angle_beta   90.00
_cell.angle_gamma   90.00
#
_symmetry.space_group_name_H-M   'P 1'
#
loop_
_entity.id
_entity.type
_entity.pdbx_description
1 polymer ?
#
loop_
_entity_poly.entity_id
_entity_poly.type
_entity_poly.pdbx_seq_one_letter_code
_entity_poly.pdbx_strand_id
1 'polypeptide(L)' 'MTLIEPIMLVGAAIGGVVGAVWGFGSGVGWAAAGLLGGLVLGPVLLILLLLVLAMLLELRGKRSPERP' A
#
# COMPACT_ATOMS: atom_id res chain seq x y z
N MET A 1 9.63 15.02 8.92
CA MET A 1 9.28 13.89 8.03
C MET A 1 8.37 12.94 8.78
N THR A 2 7.10 12.90 8.42
CA THR A 2 6.09 11.97 8.97
C THR A 2 6.19 10.63 8.25
N LEU A 3 5.74 9.52 8.86
CA LEU A 3 5.75 8.19 8.22
C LEU A 3 4.89 8.15 6.93
N ILE A 4 3.97 9.09 6.77
CA ILE A 4 3.06 9.19 5.62
C ILE A 4 3.82 9.62 4.35
N GLU A 5 4.76 10.55 4.45
CA GLU A 5 5.55 11.05 3.31
C GLU A 5 6.34 9.97 2.56
N PRO A 6 7.15 9.10 3.20
CA PRO A 6 7.82 8.02 2.49
C PRO A 6 6.85 6.99 1.93
N ILE A 7 5.71 6.76 2.55
CA ILE A 7 4.70 5.81 2.07
C ILE A 7 3.99 6.33 0.83
N MET A 8 3.68 7.63 0.81
CA MET A 8 3.19 8.32 -0.39
C MET A 8 4.18 8.21 -1.55
N LEU A 9 5.48 8.40 -1.28
CA LEU A 9 6.52 8.27 -2.31
C LEU A 9 6.67 6.84 -2.84
N VAL A 10 6.66 5.84 -1.94
CA VAL A 10 6.71 4.42 -2.33
C VAL A 10 5.46 4.03 -3.11
N GLY A 11 4.28 4.44 -2.66
CA GLY A 11 3.01 4.23 -3.36
C GLY A 11 3.02 4.84 -4.76
N ALA A 12 3.46 6.09 -4.89
CA ALA A 12 3.57 6.79 -6.16
C ALA A 12 4.58 6.11 -7.10
N ALA A 13 5.72 5.66 -6.59
CA ALA A 13 6.72 4.93 -7.38
C ALA A 13 6.17 3.60 -7.92
N ILE A 14 5.56 2.78 -7.04
CA ILE A 14 4.96 1.50 -7.43
C ILE A 14 3.81 1.73 -8.42
N GLY A 15 2.90 2.65 -8.09
CA GLY A 15 1.76 2.97 -8.94
C GLY A 15 2.18 3.50 -10.30
N GLY A 16 3.20 4.35 -10.36
CA GLY A 16 3.77 4.85 -11.63
C GLY A 16 4.36 3.75 -12.50
N VAL A 17 5.11 2.82 -11.90
CA VAL A 17 5.64 1.64 -12.62
C VAL A 17 4.51 0.74 -13.11
N VAL A 18 3.53 0.42 -12.26
CA VAL A 18 2.37 -0.40 -12.65
C VAL A 18 1.59 0.27 -13.77
N GLY A 19 1.33 1.57 -13.65
CA GLY A 19 0.65 2.37 -14.68
C GLY A 19 1.42 2.42 -16.00
N ALA A 20 2.74 2.59 -15.95
CA ALA A 20 3.59 2.57 -17.14
C ALA A 20 3.61 1.19 -17.84
N VAL A 21 3.64 0.11 -17.06
CA VAL A 21 3.61 -1.27 -17.58
C VAL A 21 2.25 -1.60 -18.19
N TRP A 22 1.15 -1.26 -17.51
CA TRP A 22 -0.20 -1.50 -18.03
C TRP A 22 -0.59 -0.58 -19.19
N GLY A 23 -0.05 0.63 -19.23
CA GLY A 23 -0.24 1.59 -20.32
C GLY A 23 0.79 1.47 -21.45
N PHE A 24 1.60 0.41 -21.47
CA PHE A 24 2.62 0.24 -22.50
C PHE A 24 1.96 0.17 -23.89
N GLY A 25 2.14 1.24 -24.69
CA GLY A 25 1.52 1.41 -26.02
C GLY A 25 0.45 2.51 -26.11
N SER A 26 -0.09 3.00 -24.98
CA SER A 26 -1.15 4.03 -24.94
C SER A 26 -0.68 5.39 -24.41
N GLY A 27 0.62 5.52 -24.10
CA GLY A 27 1.29 6.80 -23.82
C GLY A 27 1.50 7.12 -22.34
N VAL A 28 2.15 8.25 -22.08
CA VAL A 28 2.64 8.67 -20.74
C VAL A 28 1.50 8.91 -19.72
N GLY A 29 0.27 9.15 -20.19
CA GLY A 29 -0.89 9.39 -19.33
C GLY A 29 -1.16 8.27 -18.31
N TRP A 30 -0.87 7.03 -18.67
CA TRP A 30 -1.03 5.88 -17.76
C TRP A 30 0.02 5.81 -16.66
N ALA A 31 1.25 6.23 -16.94
CA ALA A 31 2.28 6.38 -15.92
C ALA A 31 1.89 7.47 -14.92
N ALA A 32 1.36 8.61 -15.41
CA ALA A 32 0.88 9.70 -14.56
C ALA A 32 -0.34 9.29 -13.72
N ALA A 33 -1.32 8.61 -14.32
CA ALA A 33 -2.49 8.08 -13.62
C ALA A 33 -2.08 7.05 -12.55
N GLY A 34 -1.14 6.16 -12.87
CA GLY A 34 -0.57 5.22 -11.92
C GLY A 34 0.16 5.92 -10.76
N LEU A 35 0.94 6.96 -11.06
CA LEU A 35 1.68 7.72 -10.04
C LEU A 35 0.71 8.44 -9.08
N LEU A 36 -0.30 9.13 -9.61
CA LEU A 36 -1.31 9.80 -8.80
C LEU A 36 -2.18 8.81 -8.02
N GLY A 37 -2.57 7.70 -8.66
CA GLY A 37 -3.32 6.63 -8.01
C GLY A 37 -2.52 6.00 -6.88
N GLY A 38 -1.25 5.69 -7.10
CA GLY A 38 -0.34 5.15 -6.09
C GLY A 38 -0.08 6.11 -4.93
N LEU A 39 0.02 7.41 -5.22
CA LEU A 39 0.18 8.46 -4.20
C LEU A 39 -1.02 8.48 -3.23
N VAL A 40 -2.24 8.37 -3.76
CA VAL A 40 -3.48 8.42 -2.97
C VAL A 40 -3.79 7.08 -2.31
N LEU A 41 -3.63 5.97 -3.03
CA LEU A 41 -3.95 4.63 -2.55
C LEU A 41 -2.90 4.09 -1.57
N GLY A 42 -1.64 4.56 -1.63
CA GLY A 42 -0.56 4.12 -0.73
C GLY A 42 -0.91 4.25 0.76
N PRO A 43 -1.30 5.44 1.25
CA PRO A 43 -1.77 5.62 2.62
C PRO A 43 -3.02 4.78 2.96
N VAL A 44 -3.95 4.62 2.02
CA VAL A 44 -5.16 3.81 2.23
C VAL A 44 -4.80 2.34 2.43
N LEU A 45 -3.93 1.79 1.58
CA LEU A 45 -3.40 0.43 1.68
C LEU A 45 -2.62 0.21 2.98
N LEU A 46 -1.86 1.20 3.44
CA LEU A 46 -1.18 1.13 4.73
C LEU A 46 -2.18 0.96 5.88
N ILE A 47 -3.24 1.76 5.93
CA ILE A 47 -4.26 1.66 6.97
C ILE A 47 -4.90 0.27 6.96
N LEU A 48 -5.25 -0.24 5.77
CA LEU A 48 -5.80 -1.59 5.63
C LEU A 48 -4.80 -2.67 6.08
N LEU A 49 -3.52 -2.52 5.73
CA LEU A 49 -2.47 -3.45 6.16
C LEU A 49 -2.32 -3.46 7.69
N LEU A 50 -2.33 -2.29 8.33
CA LEU A 50 -2.26 -2.18 9.79
C LEU A 50 -3.49 -2.80 10.46
N LEU A 51 -4.68 -2.61 9.88
CA LEU A 51 -5.91 -3.24 10.37
C LEU A 51 -5.83 -4.77 10.28
N VAL A 52 -5.38 -5.30 9.14
CA VAL A 52 -5.18 -6.75 8.96
C VAL A 52 -4.13 -7.27 9.94
N LEU A 53 -3.02 -6.55 10.11
CA LEU A 53 -1.98 -6.93 11.06
C LEU A 53 -2.50 -6.97 12.50
N ALA A 54 -3.28 -5.97 12.90
CA ALA A 54 -3.93 -5.94 14.22
C ALA A 54 -4.85 -7.16 14.39
N MET A 55 -5.69 -7.47 13.40
CA MET A 55 -6.56 -8.65 13.41
C MET A 55 -5.76 -9.95 13.54
N LEU A 56 -4.66 -10.09 12.80
CA LEU A 56 -3.78 -11.26 12.87
C LEU A 56 -3.10 -11.42 14.24
N LEU A 57 -2.70 -10.31 14.85
CA LEU A 57 -2.11 -10.31 16.20
C LEU A 57 -3.16 -10.71 17.25
N GLU A 58 -4.40 -10.22 17.15
CA GLU A 58 -5.49 -10.65 18.03
C GLU A 58 -5.81 -12.14 17.87
N LEU A 59 -5.88 -12.63 16.63
CA LEU A 59 -6.08 -14.05 16.33
C LEU A 59 -4.95 -14.91 16.92
N ARG A 60 -3.69 -14.45 16.81
CA ARG A 60 -2.53 -15.12 17.41
C ARG A 60 -2.61 -15.10 18.94
N GLY A 61 -2.98 -13.97 19.55
CA GLY A 61 -3.15 -13.84 20.99
C GLY A 61 -4.21 -14.78 21.54
N LYS A 62 -5.38 -14.84 20.89
CA LYS A 62 -6.44 -15.81 21.22
C LYS A 62 -6.04 -17.27 21.00
N ARG A 63 -5.12 -17.54 20.06
CA ARG A 63 -4.56 -18.87 19.80
C ARG A 63 -3.40 -19.24 20.71
N SER A 64 -2.86 -18.32 21.51
CA SER A 64 -1.95 -18.71 22.58
C SER A 64 -2.82 -19.31 23.67
N PRO A 65 -2.86 -20.64 23.88
CA PRO A 65 -3.44 -21.15 25.11
C PRO A 65 -2.61 -20.49 26.20
N GLU A 66 -3.27 -19.85 27.16
CA GLU A 66 -2.60 -19.48 28.39
C GLU A 66 -1.83 -20.72 28.84
N ARG A 67 -0.49 -20.65 28.74
CA ARG A 67 0.36 -21.73 29.21
C ARG A 67 0.14 -21.76 30.74
N PRO A 68 -0.19 -22.92 31.31
CA PRO A 68 -0.23 -23.07 32.75
C PRO A 68 1.12 -22.70 33.38
#